data_AF-A0A392P900-F1
#
_entry.id   AF-A0A392P900-F1
#
_cell.length_a   1.000
_cell.length_b   1.000
_cell.length_c   1.000
_cell.angle_alpha   90.00
_cell.angle_beta   90.00
_cell.angle_gamma   90.00
#
_symmetry.space_group_name_H-M   'P 1'
#
loop_
_entity.id
_entity.type
_entity.pdbx_description
1 polymer ?
#
loop_
_entity_poly.entity_id
_entity_poly.type
_entity_poly.pdbx_seq_one_letter_code
_entity_poly.pdbx_strand_id
1 'polypeptide(L)'
;MIVVVLEFKVYVYNFKDFKVIRQVETFSNPKGLCVVSQLADSMVLVCPGLQKGQVRVDHYAKKKINYVWAHDSSLACFGLTIDGKFLATASTRGTLIRVFDTENGALLQEVCSVPCKANYL
;
A
#
# COMPACT_ATOMS: atom_id res chain seq x y z
N MET A 1 17.52 2.32 -0.11
CA MET A 1 16.52 3.38 0.16
C MET A 1 16.17 3.32 1.63
N ILE A 2 16.10 4.45 2.32
CA ILE A 2 15.58 4.52 3.70
C ILE A 2 14.22 5.21 3.61
N VAL A 3 13.22 4.67 4.31
CA VAL A 3 11.88 5.26 4.40
C VAL A 3 11.61 5.66 5.84
N VAL A 4 11.22 6.90 6.06
CA VAL A 4 10.83 7.43 7.37
C VAL A 4 9.36 7.79 7.31
N VAL A 5 8.56 7.18 8.18
CA VAL A 5 7.11 7.32 8.20
C VAL A 5 6.70 8.17 9.39
N LEU A 6 6.00 9.26 9.12
CA LEU A 6 5.34 10.11 10.09
C LEU A 6 3.83 9.96 9.94
N GLU A 7 3.07 10.58 10.83
CA GLU A 7 1.61 10.48 10.80
C GLU A 7 0.99 11.04 9.51
N PHE A 8 1.52 12.14 8.96
CA PHE A 8 0.95 12.79 7.77
C PHE A 8 1.93 12.89 6.59
N LYS A 9 3.13 12.33 6.74
CA LYS A 9 4.18 12.41 5.73
C LYS A 9 5.02 11.14 5.70
N VAL A 10 5.49 10.77 4.52
CA VAL A 10 6.52 9.76 4.32
C VAL A 10 7.69 10.41 3.60
N TYR A 11 8.88 10.26 4.17
CA TYR A 11 10.13 10.68 3.56
C TYR A 11 10.90 9.48 3.02
N VAL A 12 11.42 9.66 1.82
CA VAL A 12 12.22 8.65 1.13
C VAL A 12 13.60 9.22 0.92
N TYR A 13 14.60 8.56 1.47
CA TYR A 13 15.99 8.98 1.44
C TYR A 13 16.84 8.03 0.61
N ASN A 14 17.81 8.60 -0.07
CA ASN A 14 18.91 7.84 -0.64
C ASN A 14 19.80 7.33 0.49
N PHE A 15 20.14 6.04 0.45
CA PHE A 15 20.97 5.43 1.48
C PHE A 15 22.43 5.93 1.44
N LYS A 16 22.91 6.37 0.27
CA LYS A 16 24.33 6.74 0.10
C LYS A 16 24.68 8.12 0.66
N ASP A 17 23.82 9.10 0.45
CA ASP A 17 24.09 10.51 0.77
C ASP A 17 23.05 11.13 1.71
N PHE A 18 22.07 10.35 2.19
CA PHE A 18 20.95 10.78 3.02
C PHE A 18 20.15 11.96 2.44
N LYS A 19 20.23 12.20 1.14
CA LYS A 19 19.39 13.20 0.48
C LYS A 19 17.96 12.71 0.36
N VAL A 20 17.01 13.62 0.57
CA VAL A 20 15.59 13.36 0.35
C VAL A 20 15.38 13.15 -1.15
N ILE A 21 14.99 11.93 -1.52
CA ILE A 21 14.53 11.59 -2.87
C ILE A 21 13.08 12.06 -3.03
N ARG A 22 12.25 11.81 -2.02
CA ARG A 22 10.82 12.13 -2.08
C ARG A 22 10.24 12.49 -0.72
N GLN A 23 9.34 13.45 -0.74
CA GLN A 23 8.43 13.76 0.35
C GLN A 23 7.01 13.49 -0.14
N VAL A 24 6.29 12.64 0.56
CA VAL A 24 4.93 12.22 0.23
C VAL A 24 4.02 12.66 1.37
N GLU A 25 2.96 13.40 1.04
CA GLU A 25 1.89 13.68 1.98
C GLU A 25 0.92 12.51 2.01
N THR A 26 0.45 12.16 3.21
CA THR A 26 -0.48 11.06 3.43
C THR A 26 -1.66 11.50 4.28
N PHE A 27 -2.74 10.76 4.21
CA PHE A 27 -3.77 10.76 5.24
C PHE A 27 -3.16 10.29 6.58
N SER A 28 -3.87 10.51 7.69
CA SER A 28 -3.45 10.11 9.03
C SER A 28 -3.00 8.65 9.05
N ASN A 29 -1.73 8.45 9.41
CA ASN A 29 -1.01 7.19 9.46
C ASN A 29 -0.46 6.92 10.87
N PRO A 30 -1.31 6.87 11.92
CA PRO A 30 -0.86 6.74 13.30
C PRO A 30 -0.21 5.38 13.58
N LYS A 31 -0.40 4.40 12.69
CA LYS A 31 0.20 3.07 12.76
C LYS A 31 1.52 2.96 11.98
N GLY A 32 1.97 4.02 11.31
CA GLY A 32 3.22 4.01 10.55
C GLY A 32 3.20 3.03 9.37
N LEU A 33 2.04 2.79 8.75
CA LEU A 33 1.88 1.85 7.64
C LEU A 33 2.71 2.30 6.43
N CYS A 34 3.66 1.48 6.03
CA CYS A 34 4.41 1.59 4.78
C CYS A 34 5.07 0.25 4.48
N VAL A 35 5.17 -0.12 3.20
CA VAL A 35 5.89 -1.31 2.78
C VAL A 35 6.63 -1.03 1.48
N VAL A 36 7.76 -1.71 1.30
CA VAL A 36 8.60 -1.62 0.10
C VAL A 36 8.84 -3.02 -0.44
N SER A 37 8.89 -3.16 -1.76
CA SER A 37 9.31 -4.42 -2.39
C SER A 37 10.81 -4.65 -2.14
N GLN A 38 11.23 -5.92 -2.27
CA GLN A 38 12.59 -6.33 -1.88
C GLN A 38 13.44 -6.79 -3.08
N LEU A 39 12.86 -6.88 -4.28
CA LEU A 39 13.62 -7.15 -5.50
C LEU A 39 14.21 -5.87 -6.10
N ALA A 40 15.48 -5.92 -6.52
CA ALA A 40 16.20 -4.75 -7.05
C ALA A 40 15.55 -4.18 -8.33
N ASP A 41 15.01 -5.05 -9.19
CA ASP A 41 14.41 -4.65 -10.48
C ASP A 41 12.98 -4.12 -10.35
N SER A 42 12.36 -4.32 -9.18
CA SER A 42 11.02 -3.84 -8.87
C SER A 42 11.09 -3.01 -7.60
N MET A 43 11.26 -1.70 -7.77
CA MET A 43 11.29 -0.75 -6.65
C MET A 43 9.92 -0.10 -6.49
N VAL A 44 9.08 -0.70 -5.65
CA VAL A 44 7.70 -0.28 -5.35
C VAL A 44 7.61 0.10 -3.88
N LEU A 45 7.07 1.29 -3.61
CA LEU A 45 6.74 1.74 -2.25
C LEU A 45 5.24 1.90 -2.13
N VAL A 46 4.68 1.40 -1.04
CA VAL A 46 3.26 1.53 -0.73
C VAL A 46 3.08 2.23 0.61
N CYS A 47 2.21 3.22 0.64
CA CYS A 47 1.83 3.98 1.84
C CYS A 47 0.35 4.42 1.73
N PRO A 48 -0.28 4.90 2.81
CA PRO A 48 -1.59 5.54 2.71
C PRO A 48 -1.60 6.68 1.68
N GLY A 49 -2.69 6.81 0.93
CA GLY A 49 -2.94 7.92 0.00
C GLY A 49 -3.32 9.20 0.74
N LEU A 50 -3.84 10.19 0.01
CA LEU A 50 -4.25 11.48 0.59
C LEU A 50 -5.62 11.42 1.27
N GLN A 51 -6.39 10.36 1.01
CA GLN A 51 -7.75 10.21 1.53
C GLN A 51 -7.89 8.93 2.35
N LYS A 52 -8.88 8.94 3.25
CA LYS A 52 -9.21 7.79 4.12
C LYS A 52 -9.42 6.53 3.27
N GLY A 53 -8.68 5.48 3.59
CA GLY A 53 -8.77 4.17 2.93
C GLY A 53 -8.20 4.11 1.51
N GLN A 54 -7.62 5.20 1.00
CA GLN A 54 -6.85 5.22 -0.22
C GLN A 54 -5.42 4.71 0.06
N VAL A 55 -4.84 4.00 -0.89
CA VAL A 55 -3.43 3.55 -0.88
C VAL A 55 -2.71 4.19 -2.06
N ARG A 56 -1.50 4.72 -1.82
CA ARG A 56 -0.57 5.18 -2.85
C ARG A 56 0.45 4.09 -3.13
N VAL A 57 0.67 3.80 -4.41
CA VAL A 57 1.66 2.83 -4.90
C VAL A 57 2.63 3.57 -5.82
N ASP A 58 3.88 3.68 -5.40
CA ASP A 58 4.93 4.45 -6.09
C ASP A 58 5.93 3.48 -6.74
N HIS A 59 5.91 3.38 -8.07
CA HIS A 59 6.82 2.57 -8.88
C HIS A 59 8.02 3.42 -9.27
N TYR A 60 9.11 3.34 -8.50
CA TYR A 60 10.30 4.16 -8.73
C TYR A 60 11.03 3.82 -10.04
N ALA A 61 11.15 2.53 -10.37
CA ALA A 61 11.80 2.10 -11.61
C ALA A 61 11.06 2.61 -12.85
N LYS A 62 9.71 2.65 -12.80
CA LYS A 62 8.84 3.10 -13.88
C LYS A 62 8.48 4.59 -13.80
N LYS A 63 8.91 5.30 -12.75
CA LYS A 63 8.51 6.69 -12.42
C LYS A 63 6.99 6.89 -12.44
N LYS A 64 6.21 5.90 -12.00
CA LYS A 64 4.74 5.89 -12.07
C LYS A 64 4.15 5.86 -10.67
N ILE A 65 3.09 6.63 -10.45
CA ILE A 65 2.30 6.59 -9.21
C ILE A 65 0.91 6.09 -9.54
N ASN A 66 0.43 5.11 -8.78
CA ASN A 66 -0.95 4.66 -8.79
C ASN A 66 -1.62 4.97 -7.45
N TYR A 67 -2.93 5.22 -7.50
CA TYR A 67 -3.77 5.34 -6.31
C TYR A 67 -4.86 4.30 -6.37
N VAL A 68 -5.01 3.56 -5.28
CA VAL A 68 -6.00 2.49 -5.13
C VAL A 68 -6.99 2.90 -4.06
N TRP A 69 -8.27 2.91 -4.42
CA TRP A 69 -9.37 3.09 -3.47
C TRP A 69 -9.65 1.77 -2.76
N ALA A 70 -8.83 1.47 -1.75
CA ALA A 70 -8.85 0.15 -1.13
C ALA A 70 -10.08 -0.06 -0.25
N HIS A 71 -10.47 0.93 0.57
CA HIS A 71 -11.60 0.81 1.49
C HIS A 71 -12.26 2.18 1.82
N ASP A 72 -13.48 2.18 2.36
CA ASP A 72 -14.18 3.40 2.82
C ASP A 72 -13.78 3.84 4.25
N SER A 73 -12.97 3.03 4.93
CA SER A 73 -12.51 3.25 6.30
C SER A 73 -10.99 3.20 6.38
N SER A 74 -10.43 3.65 7.49
CA SER A 74 -8.98 3.71 7.68
C SER A 74 -8.31 2.35 7.46
N LEU A 75 -7.14 2.36 6.86
CA LEU A 75 -6.33 1.15 6.64
C LEU A 75 -5.91 0.58 7.99
N ALA A 76 -6.06 -0.73 8.16
CA ALA A 76 -5.55 -1.44 9.32
C ALA A 76 -4.15 -1.99 9.05
N CYS A 77 -3.96 -2.59 7.86
CA CYS A 77 -2.70 -3.14 7.39
C CYS A 77 -2.73 -3.31 5.86
N PHE A 78 -1.55 -3.43 5.27
CA PHE A 78 -1.38 -3.91 3.90
C PHE A 78 -0.05 -4.65 3.77
N GLY A 79 0.02 -5.57 2.82
CA GLY A 79 1.20 -6.37 2.50
C GLY A 79 1.46 -6.33 0.99
N LEU A 80 2.73 -6.36 0.62
CA LEU A 80 3.18 -6.31 -0.77
C LEU A 80 3.98 -7.57 -1.05
N THR A 81 3.83 -8.15 -2.23
CA THR A 81 4.68 -9.27 -2.65
C THR A 81 6.13 -8.82 -2.80
N ILE A 82 7.07 -9.77 -2.68
CA ILE A 82 8.51 -9.48 -2.72
C ILE A 82 8.92 -8.78 -4.02
N ASP A 83 8.27 -9.15 -5.13
CA ASP A 83 8.43 -8.59 -6.47
C ASP A 83 7.61 -7.32 -6.72
N GLY A 84 6.86 -6.86 -5.72
CA GLY A 84 6.06 -5.65 -5.79
C GLY A 84 4.84 -5.74 -6.70
N LYS A 85 4.48 -6.91 -7.27
CA LYS A 85 3.38 -7.02 -8.23
C LYS A 85 1.99 -6.95 -7.61
N PHE A 86 1.79 -7.56 -6.46
CA PHE A 86 0.48 -7.65 -5.82
C PHE A 86 0.47 -7.00 -4.44
N LEU A 87 -0.61 -6.26 -4.18
CA LEU A 87 -0.86 -5.57 -2.93
C LEU A 87 -2.11 -6.14 -2.27
N ALA A 88 -1.98 -6.66 -1.05
CA ALA A 88 -3.11 -7.05 -0.21
C ALA A 88 -3.39 -5.96 0.83
N THR A 89 -4.65 -5.57 1.03
CA THR A 89 -5.06 -4.53 1.99
C THR A 89 -6.20 -5.00 2.88
N ALA A 90 -6.24 -4.50 4.11
CA ALA A 90 -7.39 -4.61 5.00
C ALA A 90 -7.66 -3.30 5.74
N SER A 91 -8.92 -3.04 6.09
CA SER A 91 -9.34 -1.85 6.84
C SER A 91 -9.65 -2.14 8.30
N THR A 92 -9.81 -1.09 9.10
CA THR A 92 -10.19 -1.19 10.52
C THR A 92 -11.57 -1.79 10.74
N ARG A 93 -12.45 -1.80 9.74
CA ARG A 93 -13.72 -2.55 9.80
C ARG A 93 -13.51 -4.07 9.79
N GLY A 94 -12.39 -4.56 9.25
CA GLY A 94 -11.93 -5.94 9.44
C GLY A 94 -12.70 -7.06 8.73
N THR A 95 -13.62 -6.74 7.81
CA THR A 95 -14.46 -7.76 7.15
C THR A 95 -13.93 -8.22 5.79
N LEU A 96 -13.17 -7.36 5.09
CA LEU A 96 -12.71 -7.60 3.72
C LEU A 96 -11.20 -7.43 3.60
N ILE A 97 -10.57 -8.39 2.94
CA ILE A 97 -9.21 -8.32 2.43
C ILE A 97 -9.29 -8.18 0.91
N ARG A 98 -8.59 -7.21 0.35
CA ARG A 98 -8.58 -6.96 -1.10
C ARG A 98 -7.18 -7.10 -1.65
N VAL A 99 -7.06 -7.76 -2.80
CA VAL A 99 -5.80 -7.96 -3.52
C VAL A 99 -5.85 -7.17 -4.83
N PHE A 100 -4.84 -6.34 -5.06
CA PHE A 100 -4.74 -5.46 -6.21
C PHE A 100 -3.49 -5.76 -7.03
N ASP A 101 -3.62 -5.58 -8.34
CA ASP A 101 -2.47 -5.41 -9.23
C ASP A 101 -1.89 -4.01 -8.98
N THR A 102 -0.59 -3.95 -8.70
CA THR A 102 0.06 -2.68 -8.36
C THR A 102 0.33 -1.81 -9.59
N GLU A 103 0.45 -2.39 -10.78
CA GLU A 103 0.83 -1.70 -12.02
C GLU A 103 -0.33 -0.91 -12.61
N ASN A 104 -1.54 -1.45 -12.58
CA ASN A 104 -2.74 -0.77 -13.07
C ASN A 104 -3.76 -0.41 -11.97
N GLY A 105 -3.56 -0.89 -10.73
CA GLY A 105 -4.47 -0.61 -9.61
C GLY A 105 -5.76 -1.43 -9.62
N ALA A 106 -5.88 -2.42 -10.50
CA ALA A 106 -7.08 -3.23 -10.63
C ALA A 106 -7.27 -4.12 -9.40
N LEU A 107 -8.51 -4.19 -8.91
CA LEU A 107 -8.91 -5.18 -7.90
C LEU A 107 -8.94 -6.57 -8.54
N LEU A 108 -8.10 -7.48 -8.06
CA LEU A 108 -8.00 -8.85 -8.54
C LEU A 108 -8.88 -9.80 -7.72
N GLN A 109 -8.91 -9.61 -6.40
CA GLN A 109 -9.64 -10.49 -5.52
C GLN A 109 -10.14 -9.76 -4.27
N GLU A 110 -11.31 -10.15 -3.81
CA GLU A 110 -11.86 -9.77 -2.51
C GLU A 110 -12.15 -11.04 -1.70
N VAL A 111 -11.71 -11.06 -0.45
CA VAL A 111 -11.87 -12.19 0.48
C VAL A 111 -12.53 -11.68 1.75
N CYS A 112 -13.63 -12.31 2.16
CA CYS A 112 -14.30 -12.00 3.41
C CYS A 112 -13.70 -12.83 4.55
N SER A 113 -13.33 -12.19 5.67
CA SER A 113 -12.88 -12.89 6.88
C SER A 113 -14.00 -13.62 7.59
N VAL A 114 -15.26 -13.27 7.29
CA VAL A 114 -16.44 -13.98 7.75
C VAL A 114 -16.78 -15.05 6.71
N PRO A 115 -16.78 -16.34 7.06
CA PRO A 115 -17.21 -17.37 6.14
C PRO A 115 -18.67 -17.11 5.77
N CYS A 116 -18.94 -16.85 4.50
CA CYS A 116 -20.27 -17.13 3.95
C CYS A 116 -20.51 -18.62 4.26
N LYS A 117 -21.59 -18.96 4.99
CA LYS A 117 -22.03 -20.35 5.05
C LYS A 117 -22.13 -20.82 3.60
N ALA A 118 -21.33 -21.83 3.24
CA ALA A 118 -21.45 -22.51 1.98
C ALA A 118 -22.87 -23.09 1.90
N ASN A 119 -23.78 -22.39 1.22
CA ASN A 119 -25.00 -23.01 0.76
C ASN A 119 -24.59 -23.88 -0.43
N TYR A 120 -24.24 -25.13 -0.13
CA TYR A 120 -24.36 -26.23 -1.08
C TYR A 120 -25.87 -26.38 -1.39
N LEU A 121 -26.25 -25.99 -2.60
CA LEU A 121 -27.40 -26.51 -3.34
C LEU A 121 -26.92 -26.79 -4.77
#